data_AF-A0A8S2GMH5-F1
#
_entry.id   AF-A0A8S2GMH5-F1
#
_cell.length_a   1.000
_cell.length_b   1.000
_cell.length_c   1.000
_cell.angle_alpha   90.00
_cell.angle_beta   90.00
_cell.angle_gamma   90.00
#
_symmetry.space_group_name_H-M   'P 1'
#
loop_
_entity.id
_entity.type
_entity.pdbx_description
1 polymer ?
#
loop_
_entity_poly.entity_id
_entity_poly.type
_entity_poly.pdbx_seq_one_letter_code
_entity_poly.pdbx_strand_id
1 'polypeptide(L)'
;MGSGTACFATSYFLQNHIPIGGLILQGAFKSVSEVAGDTLAIFRYLFTGIWNNVEEMKFITCPVLLMHTACDSTIALEHSQRLCDACVSDKKHLAVIDYGDHNTIRVEDRVEHIRQFLNENFLNNHQRLPLPSLYLDEKYWTAPESVSQPAVDTTTGGLFSNLLGLSTASVNVVSSSLRWTRSSLSS
;
A
#
# COMPACT_ATOMS: atom_id res chain seq x y z
N MET A 1 9.19 9.79 2.88
CA MET A 1 10.24 8.74 2.85
C MET A 1 9.76 7.47 2.15
N GLY A 2 8.57 6.93 2.47
CA GLY A 2 8.11 5.63 1.97
C GLY A 2 8.09 5.47 0.44
N SER A 3 7.72 6.51 -0.33
CA SER A 3 7.73 6.43 -1.79
C SER A 3 9.13 6.27 -2.39
N GLY A 4 10.16 6.86 -1.76
CA GLY A 4 11.55 6.77 -2.21
C GLY A 4 12.09 5.34 -2.17
N THR A 5 11.94 4.70 -1.01
CA THR A 5 12.37 3.32 -0.80
C THR A 5 11.55 2.33 -1.63
N ALA A 6 10.24 2.55 -1.75
CA ALA A 6 9.36 1.68 -2.54
C ALA A 6 9.69 1.73 -4.03
N CYS A 7 9.88 2.91 -4.61
CA CYS A 7 10.29 3.06 -6.02
C CYS A 7 11.64 2.40 -6.28
N PHE A 8 12.64 2.71 -5.45
CA PHE A 8 13.97 2.14 -5.59
C PHE A 8 13.96 0.61 -5.49
N ALA A 9 13.32 0.04 -4.47
CA ALA A 9 13.25 -1.40 -4.30
C ALA A 9 12.53 -2.08 -5.47
N THR A 10 11.44 -1.50 -5.96
CA THR A 10 10.68 -2.03 -7.10
C THR A 10 11.52 -2.02 -8.37
N SER A 11 12.14 -0.88 -8.67
CA SER A 11 13.05 -0.73 -9.82
C SER A 11 14.21 -1.72 -9.74
N TYR A 12 14.86 -1.83 -8.58
CA TYR A 12 15.94 -2.77 -8.34
C TYR A 12 15.51 -4.22 -8.58
N PHE A 13 14.37 -4.65 -8.04
CA PHE A 13 13.88 -6.01 -8.22
C PHE A 13 13.53 -6.31 -9.67
N LEU A 14 12.85 -5.40 -10.37
CA LEU A 14 12.50 -5.60 -11.77
C LEU A 14 13.75 -5.66 -12.67
N GLN A 15 14.75 -4.81 -12.43
CA GLN A 15 16.03 -4.84 -13.15
C GLN A 15 16.82 -6.13 -12.88
N ASN A 16 16.65 -6.76 -11.72
CA ASN A 16 17.24 -8.06 -11.37
C ASN A 16 16.33 -9.25 -11.70
N HIS A 17 15.31 -9.05 -12.54
CA HIS A 17 14.36 -10.08 -12.97
C HIS A 17 13.59 -10.76 -11.83
N ILE A 18 13.45 -10.09 -10.69
CA ILE A 18 12.61 -10.52 -9.58
C ILE A 18 11.20 -9.99 -9.83
N PRO A 19 10.17 -10.86 -9.94
CA PRO A 19 8.83 -10.43 -10.27
C PRO A 19 8.20 -9.60 -9.14
N ILE A 20 7.64 -8.45 -9.49
CA ILE A 20 6.85 -7.59 -8.60
C ILE A 20 5.41 -7.56 -9.08
N GLY A 21 4.48 -7.84 -8.17
CA GLY A 21 3.05 -7.86 -8.46
C GLY A 21 2.54 -6.48 -8.85
N GLY A 22 2.88 -5.45 -8.06
CA GLY A 22 2.53 -4.07 -8.37
C GLY A 22 3.10 -3.11 -7.35
N LEU A 23 3.01 -1.82 -7.65
CA LEU A 23 3.48 -0.73 -6.80
C LEU A 23 2.31 0.19 -6.45
N ILE A 24 2.13 0.49 -5.17
CA ILE A 24 1.15 1.46 -4.68
C ILE A 24 1.90 2.57 -3.95
N LEU A 25 1.71 3.81 -4.38
CA LEU A 25 2.33 5.00 -3.79
C LEU A 25 1.24 5.97 -3.34
N GLN A 26 1.40 6.53 -2.14
CA GLN A 26 0.52 7.58 -1.60
C GLN A 26 1.34 8.83 -1.30
N GLY A 27 0.87 10.00 -1.74
CA GLY A 27 1.53 11.27 -1.47
C GLY A 27 2.98 11.28 -1.99
N ALA A 28 3.20 10.71 -3.17
CA ALA A 28 4.54 10.45 -3.66
C ALA A 28 5.24 11.74 -4.10
N PHE A 29 6.54 11.81 -3.84
CA PHE A 29 7.40 12.92 -4.27
C PHE A 29 8.38 12.47 -5.36
N LYS A 30 8.80 13.40 -6.22
CA LYS A 30 9.77 13.18 -7.32
C LYS A 30 11.17 12.84 -6.82
N SER A 31 11.69 13.61 -5.86
CA SER A 31 12.97 13.36 -5.20
C SER A 31 13.02 13.98 -3.80
N VAL A 32 13.90 13.48 -2.93
CA VAL A 32 14.10 14.08 -1.59
C VAL A 32 14.67 15.49 -1.70
N SER A 33 15.49 15.76 -2.73
CA SER A 33 16.04 17.09 -2.96
C SER A 33 14.96 18.13 -3.28
N GLU A 34 13.87 17.77 -3.97
CA GLU A 34 12.77 18.70 -4.21
C GLU A 34 11.94 18.95 -2.94
N VAL A 35 11.59 17.89 -2.19
CA VAL A 35 10.91 18.06 -0.89
C VAL A 35 11.74 18.92 0.07
N ALA A 36 13.05 18.68 0.12
CA ALA A 36 13.98 19.48 0.92
C ALA A 36 14.11 20.92 0.39
N GLY A 37 14.04 21.12 -0.92
CA GLY A 37 14.09 22.44 -1.56
C GLY A 37 12.87 23.29 -1.26
N ASP A 38 11.69 22.68 -1.28
CA ASP A 38 10.40 23.35 -0.99
C ASP A 38 10.28 23.70 0.50
N THR A 39 10.94 22.94 1.37
CA THR A 39 10.90 23.20 2.83
C THR A 39 12.05 24.09 3.30
N LEU A 40 13.28 23.89 2.81
CA LEU A 40 14.50 24.64 3.18
C LEU A 40 15.54 24.60 2.05
N ALA A 41 15.58 25.65 1.22
CA ALA A 41 16.44 25.77 0.04
C ALA A 41 17.94 25.40 0.23
N ILE A 42 18.49 25.58 1.43
CA ILE A 42 19.90 25.27 1.75
C ILE A 42 20.18 23.75 1.77
N PHE A 43 19.20 22.91 2.13
CA PHE A 43 19.39 21.46 2.20
C PHE A 43 19.23 20.75 0.86
N ARG A 44 18.71 21.43 -0.18
CA ARG A 44 18.51 20.87 -1.52
C ARG A 44 19.79 20.24 -2.09
N TYR A 45 20.95 20.84 -1.82
CA TYR A 45 22.25 20.38 -2.31
C TYR A 45 22.79 19.17 -1.54
N LEU A 46 22.45 19.03 -0.26
CA LEU A 46 22.92 17.94 0.60
C LEU A 46 22.25 16.60 0.29
N PHE A 47 21.05 16.62 -0.30
CA PHE A 47 20.30 15.42 -0.69
C PHE A 47 20.26 15.18 -2.20
N THR A 48 21.18 15.79 -2.94
CA THR A 48 21.30 15.54 -4.39
C THR A 48 21.63 14.07 -4.65
N GLY A 49 20.78 13.39 -5.42
CA GLY A 49 20.98 11.99 -5.83
C GLY A 49 20.32 10.93 -4.94
N ILE A 50 19.72 11.29 -3.80
CA ILE A 50 19.04 10.30 -2.94
C ILE A 50 17.56 10.19 -3.36
N TRP A 51 17.17 8.98 -3.81
CA TRP A 51 15.82 8.61 -4.27
C TRP A 51 15.27 9.54 -5.36
N ASN A 52 15.91 9.52 -6.53
CA ASN A 52 15.34 10.12 -7.73
C ASN A 52 14.26 9.21 -8.31
N ASN A 53 13.06 9.30 -7.75
CA ASN A 53 11.95 8.43 -8.11
C ASN A 53 11.59 8.56 -9.60
N VAL A 54 11.76 9.74 -10.21
CA VAL A 54 11.51 9.93 -11.64
C VAL A 54 12.38 9.04 -12.51
N GLU A 55 13.65 8.83 -12.15
CA GLU A 55 14.54 7.92 -12.86
C GLU A 55 14.17 6.46 -12.57
N GLU A 56 13.84 6.13 -11.33
CA GLU A 56 13.40 4.77 -10.97
C GLU A 56 12.12 4.35 -11.72
N MET A 57 11.14 5.26 -11.87
CA MET A 57 9.88 4.99 -12.56
C MET A 57 10.07 4.51 -14.01
N LYS A 58 11.20 4.84 -14.66
CA LYS A 58 11.51 4.42 -16.03
C LYS A 58 11.79 2.93 -16.17
N PHE A 59 12.08 2.25 -15.06
CA PHE A 59 12.34 0.81 -15.03
C PHE A 59 11.14 0.02 -14.49
N ILE A 60 10.11 0.70 -13.99
CA ILE A 60 8.95 0.08 -13.36
C ILE A 60 7.93 -0.31 -14.42
N THR A 61 7.90 -1.60 -14.74
CA THR A 61 7.01 -2.23 -15.73
C THR A 61 5.82 -2.96 -15.10
N CYS A 62 5.80 -3.14 -13.78
CA CYS A 62 4.65 -3.73 -13.08
C CYS A 62 3.47 -2.75 -13.02
N PRO A 63 2.24 -3.20 -12.72
CA PRO A 63 1.12 -2.31 -12.43
C PRO A 63 1.45 -1.28 -11.34
N VAL A 64 1.04 -0.02 -11.53
CA VAL A 64 1.30 1.08 -10.60
C VAL A 64 0.02 1.85 -10.26
N LEU A 65 -0.23 2.06 -8.98
CA LEU A 65 -1.22 3.01 -8.46
C LEU A 65 -0.49 4.15 -7.74
N LEU A 66 -0.73 5.38 -8.17
CA LEU A 66 -0.38 6.59 -7.43
C LEU A 66 -1.65 7.20 -6.87
N MET A 67 -1.66 7.56 -5.59
CA MET A 67 -2.75 8.27 -4.93
C MET A 67 -2.24 9.60 -4.39
N HIS A 68 -2.93 10.70 -4.70
CA HIS A 68 -2.52 12.03 -4.28
C HIS A 68 -3.71 12.96 -4.06
N THR A 69 -3.65 13.87 -3.09
CA THR A 69 -4.70 14.88 -2.89
C THR A 69 -4.46 16.12 -3.75
N ALA A 70 -5.51 16.63 -4.38
CA ALA A 70 -5.43 17.88 -5.15
C ALA A 70 -5.01 19.08 -4.29
N CYS A 71 -5.38 19.06 -3.00
CA CYS A 71 -5.13 20.13 -2.03
C CYS A 71 -3.93 19.83 -1.11
N ASP A 72 -3.00 18.97 -1.54
CA ASP A 72 -1.79 18.65 -0.77
C ASP A 72 -0.91 19.90 -0.60
N SER A 73 -0.80 20.38 0.64
CA SER A 73 0.01 21.54 1.02
C SER A 73 1.48 21.18 1.29
N THR A 74 1.78 19.89 1.45
CA THR A 74 3.12 19.40 1.82
C THR A 74 3.90 18.95 0.59
N ILE A 75 3.27 18.21 -0.32
CA ILE A 75 3.85 17.72 -1.57
C ILE A 75 2.86 18.00 -2.69
N ALA A 76 3.18 18.92 -3.60
CA ALA A 76 2.26 19.28 -4.68
C ALA A 76 1.85 18.07 -5.54
N LEU A 77 0.61 18.08 -6.05
CA LEU A 77 0.08 17.06 -6.97
C LEU A 77 0.99 16.82 -8.19
N GLU A 78 1.67 17.88 -8.67
CA GLU A 78 2.61 17.82 -9.80
C GLU A 78 3.67 16.72 -9.62
N HIS A 79 4.09 16.41 -8.40
CA HIS A 79 5.05 15.35 -8.17
C HIS A 79 4.52 13.99 -8.64
N SER A 80 3.30 13.63 -8.21
CA SER A 80 2.66 12.38 -8.62
C SER A 80 2.30 12.37 -10.10
N GLN A 81 1.91 13.53 -10.66
CA GLN A 81 1.71 13.68 -12.11
C GLN A 81 2.98 13.30 -12.87
N ARG A 82 4.12 13.88 -12.47
CA ARG A 82 5.40 13.65 -13.13
C ARG A 82 5.89 12.21 -13.00
N LEU A 83 5.67 11.58 -11.84
CA LEU A 83 5.98 10.16 -11.64
C LEU A 83 5.13 9.26 -12.53
N CYS A 84 3.84 9.57 -12.68
CA CYS A 84 2.94 8.84 -13.57
C CYS A 84 3.38 8.98 -15.04
N ASP A 85 3.76 10.19 -15.45
CA ASP A 85 4.28 10.45 -16.81
C ASP A 85 5.57 9.69 -17.10
N ALA A 86 6.48 9.64 -16.13
CA ALA A 86 7.77 8.95 -16.25
C ALA A 86 7.66 7.41 -16.20
N CYS A 87 6.57 6.88 -15.66
CA CYS A 87 6.34 5.44 -15.55
C CYS A 87 6.18 4.78 -16.92
N VAL A 88 6.95 3.74 -17.19
CA VAL A 88 6.88 2.98 -18.47
C VAL A 88 5.80 1.90 -18.47
N SER A 89 5.21 1.57 -17.32
CA SER A 89 4.14 0.59 -17.22
C SER A 89 2.89 1.04 -17.99
N ASP A 90 2.34 0.14 -18.80
CA ASP A 90 1.05 0.35 -19.47
C ASP A 90 -0.14 0.28 -18.49
N LYS A 91 0.09 -0.27 -17.28
CA LYS A 91 -0.92 -0.46 -16.23
C LYS A 91 -0.68 0.51 -15.09
N LYS A 92 -0.74 1.81 -15.39
CA LYS A 92 -0.55 2.88 -14.41
C LYS A 92 -1.82 3.71 -14.22
N HIS A 93 -2.08 4.10 -12.99
CA HIS A 93 -3.21 4.96 -12.63
C HIS A 93 -2.79 6.00 -11.60
N LEU A 94 -3.21 7.25 -11.81
CA LEU A 94 -3.11 8.33 -10.82
C LEU A 94 -4.52 8.66 -10.32
N ALA A 95 -4.80 8.27 -9.09
CA ALA A 95 -6.00 8.62 -8.37
C ALA A 95 -5.79 9.97 -7.67
N VAL A 96 -6.51 10.99 -8.14
CA VAL A 96 -6.52 12.33 -7.54
C VAL A 96 -7.74 12.45 -6.63
N ILE A 97 -7.50 12.77 -5.35
CA ILE A 97 -8.54 12.95 -4.34
C ILE A 97 -8.78 14.45 -4.17
N ASP A 98 -9.99 14.92 -4.47
CA ASP A 98 -10.31 16.35 -4.56
C ASP A 98 -10.31 17.09 -3.21
N TYR A 99 -10.23 16.35 -2.10
CA TYR A 99 -10.28 16.89 -0.74
C TYR A 99 -9.26 16.21 0.17
N GLY A 100 -9.00 16.86 1.31
CA GLY A 100 -7.94 16.44 2.22
C GLY A 100 -6.58 17.00 1.82
N ASP A 101 -5.66 16.84 2.75
CA ASP A 101 -4.25 17.23 2.66
C ASP A 101 -3.40 15.96 2.86
N HIS A 102 -2.07 16.07 2.71
CA HIS A 102 -1.10 14.97 2.76
C HIS A 102 -1.37 13.92 3.85
N ASN A 103 -1.74 14.40 5.05
CA ASN A 103 -1.93 13.59 6.25
C ASN A 103 -3.40 13.43 6.65
N THR A 104 -4.34 14.06 5.94
CA THR A 104 -5.77 14.07 6.32
C THR A 104 -6.66 13.32 5.34
N ILE A 105 -6.07 12.62 4.36
CA ILE A 105 -6.77 11.65 3.52
C ILE A 105 -7.48 10.62 4.40
N ARG A 106 -8.77 10.41 4.16
CA ARG A 106 -9.57 9.41 4.87
C ARG A 106 -9.18 8.00 4.42
N VAL A 107 -9.34 7.02 5.32
CA VAL A 107 -8.97 5.63 5.03
C VAL A 107 -9.81 5.08 3.89
N GLU A 108 -11.11 5.41 3.91
CA GLU A 108 -12.12 4.93 2.98
C GLU A 108 -11.76 5.27 1.52
N ASP A 109 -11.31 6.50 1.27
CA ASP A 109 -10.92 6.97 -0.05
C ASP A 109 -9.72 6.19 -0.59
N ARG A 110 -8.76 5.84 0.27
CA ARG A 110 -7.61 5.02 -0.12
C ARG A 110 -8.02 3.60 -0.46
N VAL A 111 -8.87 3.01 0.38
CA VAL A 111 -9.31 1.62 0.23
C VAL A 111 -10.06 1.44 -1.08
N GLU A 112 -10.86 2.41 -1.50
CA GLU A 112 -11.59 2.36 -2.77
C GLU A 112 -10.64 2.21 -3.96
N HIS A 113 -9.65 3.11 -4.08
CA HIS A 113 -8.68 3.08 -5.17
C HIS A 113 -7.78 1.84 -5.13
N ILE A 114 -7.36 1.41 -3.94
CA ILE A 114 -6.59 0.17 -3.78
C ILE A 114 -7.42 -1.02 -4.24
N ARG A 115 -8.68 -1.13 -3.81
CA ARG A 115 -9.56 -2.23 -4.18
C ARG A 115 -9.80 -2.27 -5.69
N GLN A 116 -10.07 -1.12 -6.30
CA GLN A 116 -10.21 -1.00 -7.75
C GLN A 116 -8.95 -1.48 -8.47
N PHE A 117 -7.79 -0.96 -8.08
CA PHE A 117 -6.49 -1.36 -8.65
C PHE A 117 -6.25 -2.87 -8.52
N LEU A 118 -6.54 -3.45 -7.35
CA LEU A 118 -6.36 -4.89 -7.12
C LEU A 118 -7.29 -5.73 -7.99
N ASN A 119 -8.54 -5.30 -8.16
CA ASN A 119 -9.53 -5.98 -9.00
C ASN A 119 -9.12 -5.98 -10.47
N GLU A 120 -8.73 -4.82 -10.99
CA GLU A 120 -8.36 -4.64 -12.40
C GLU A 120 -7.08 -5.40 -12.78
N ASN A 121 -6.12 -5.51 -11.84
CA ASN A 121 -4.80 -6.03 -12.17
C ASN A 121 -4.55 -7.47 -11.70
N PHE A 122 -5.25 -7.95 -10.67
CA PHE A 122 -4.91 -9.24 -10.05
C PHE A 122 -6.12 -10.15 -9.82
N LEU A 123 -7.24 -9.64 -9.30
CA LEU A 123 -8.30 -10.52 -8.80
C LEU A 123 -9.19 -11.12 -9.89
N ASN A 124 -9.24 -10.50 -11.08
CA ASN A 124 -9.89 -11.08 -12.26
C ASN A 124 -9.04 -12.18 -12.95
N ASN A 125 -7.77 -12.33 -12.56
CA ASN A 125 -6.87 -13.39 -13.01
C ASN A 125 -6.50 -14.27 -11.81
N HIS A 126 -7.25 -15.33 -11.54
CA HIS A 126 -7.02 -16.27 -10.44
C HIS A 126 -5.72 -17.11 -10.56
N GLN A 127 -4.60 -16.54 -11.02
CA GLN A 127 -3.29 -17.13 -10.76
C GLN A 127 -2.91 -16.84 -9.31
N ARG A 128 -3.12 -17.84 -8.44
CA ARG A 128 -2.45 -17.86 -7.13
C ARG A 128 -0.94 -17.82 -7.40
N LEU A 129 -0.34 -16.65 -7.22
CA LEU A 129 1.12 -16.56 -7.16
C LEU A 129 1.55 -17.38 -5.92
N PRO A 130 2.49 -18.33 -6.06
CA PRO A 130 3.05 -18.99 -4.90
C PRO A 130 3.70 -17.91 -4.04
N LEU A 131 3.23 -17.75 -2.80
CA LEU A 131 3.90 -16.87 -1.85
C LEU A 131 5.30 -17.45 -1.61
N PRO A 132 6.37 -16.66 -1.75
CA PRO A 132 7.70 -17.14 -1.38
C PRO A 132 7.68 -17.56 0.09
N SER A 133 8.23 -18.73 0.38
CA SER A 133 8.43 -19.17 1.76
C SER A 133 9.45 -18.24 2.42
N LEU A 134 8.97 -17.27 3.19
CA LEU A 134 9.83 -16.40 3.97
C LEU A 134 10.30 -17.17 5.20
N TYR A 135 11.58 -17.53 5.24
CA TYR A 135 12.21 -18.07 6.44
C TYR A 135 12.61 -16.90 7.34
N LEU A 136 11.88 -16.73 8.44
CA LEU A 136 12.32 -15.89 9.55
C LEU A 136 13.12 -16.76 10.52
N ASP A 137 14.38 -16.41 10.73
CA ASP A 137 15.19 -17.02 11.80
C ASP A 137 14.45 -16.82 13.14
N GLU A 138 14.37 -17.88 13.95
CA GLU A 138 13.62 -17.87 15.21
C GLU A 138 14.04 -16.73 16.13
N LYS A 139 15.29 -16.26 16.05
CA LYS A 139 15.77 -15.12 16.86
C LYS A 139 15.10 -13.78 16.50
N TYR A 140 14.53 -13.66 15.30
CA TYR A 140 13.79 -12.48 14.86
C TYR A 140 12.27 -12.67 15.01
N TRP A 141 11.82 -13.84 15.46
CA TRP A 141 10.43 -14.11 15.72
C TRP A 141 10.12 -13.97 17.21
N THR A 142 9.24 -13.04 17.55
CA THR A 142 8.58 -13.01 18.86
C THR A 142 7.11 -13.23 18.60
N ALA A 143 6.55 -14.32 19.12
CA ALA A 143 5.12 -14.51 19.06
C ALA A 143 4.45 -13.31 19.75
N PRO A 144 3.45 -12.66 19.14
CA PRO A 144 2.71 -11.63 19.85
C PRO A 144 2.16 -12.24 21.14
N GLU A 145 2.26 -11.51 22.26
CA GLU A 145 1.52 -11.88 23.45
C GLU A 145 0.06 -12.07 23.04
N SER A 146 -0.54 -13.17 23.50
CA SER A 146 -1.94 -13.45 23.21
C SER A 146 -2.75 -12.22 23.61
N VAL A 147 -3.28 -11.50 22.62
CA VAL A 147 -4.24 -10.43 22.88
C VAL A 147 -5.40 -11.13 23.56
N SER A 148 -5.60 -10.86 24.85
CA SER A 148 -6.81 -11.30 25.53
C SER A 148 -7.97 -10.70 24.73
N GLN A 149 -8.74 -11.58 24.09
CA GLN A 149 -9.98 -11.18 23.46
C GLN A 149 -10.78 -10.47 24.56
N PRO A 150 -11.19 -9.20 24.38
CA PRO A 150 -12.15 -8.61 25.31
C PRO A 150 -13.34 -9.56 25.35
N ALA A 151 -13.74 -9.96 26.56
CA ALA A 151 -14.89 -10.84 26.75
C ALA A 151 -16.06 -10.24 25.96
N VAL A 152 -16.56 -10.99 24.99
CA VAL A 152 -17.78 -10.63 24.27
C VAL A 152 -18.89 -10.69 25.30
N ASP A 153 -19.26 -9.54 25.84
CA ASP A 153 -20.37 -9.41 26.76
C ASP A 153 -21.65 -9.66 25.96
N THR A 154 -22.19 -10.87 26.09
CA THR A 154 -23.35 -11.37 25.33
C THR A 154 -24.69 -10.83 25.88
N THR A 155 -24.67 -9.77 26.69
CA THR A 155 -25.82 -9.30 27.47
C THR A 155 -26.58 -8.09 26.88
N THR A 156 -26.50 -7.85 25.57
CA THR A 156 -27.45 -6.94 24.87
C THR A 156 -28.14 -7.59 23.68
N GLY A 157 -28.39 -8.90 23.76
CA GLY A 157 -29.29 -9.61 22.87
C GLY A 157 -30.71 -9.68 23.42
N GLY A 158 -31.44 -8.56 23.40
CA GLY A 158 -32.87 -8.58 23.71
C GLY A 158 -33.44 -7.25 24.14
N LEU A 159 -33.71 -6.35 23.19
CA LEU A 159 -34.77 -5.33 23.34
C LEU A 159 -35.18 -4.57 22.07
N PHE A 160 -34.57 -4.81 20.89
CA PHE A 160 -34.96 -4.11 19.65
C PHE A 160 -35.25 -5.01 18.43
N SER A 161 -35.63 -6.27 18.64
CA SER A 161 -35.94 -7.21 17.54
C SER A 161 -37.42 -7.27 17.14
N ASN A 162 -38.25 -6.24 17.36
CA ASN A 162 -39.69 -6.30 17.01
C ASN A 162 -40.28 -5.07 16.30
N LEU A 163 -39.49 -4.14 15.78
CA LEU A 163 -40.02 -3.11 14.87
C LEU A 163 -39.11 -2.99 13.65
N LEU A 164 -39.71 -3.17 12.46
CA LEU A 164 -39.13 -3.12 11.11
C LEU A 164 -38.49 -4.44 10.66
N GLY A 165 -39.31 -5.26 9.99
CA GLY A 165 -38.88 -6.46 9.26
C GLY A 165 -37.90 -6.11 8.15
N LEU A 166 -36.61 -6.05 8.47
CA LEU A 166 -35.51 -5.95 7.54
C LEU A 166 -34.60 -7.16 7.72
N SER A 167 -34.53 -7.97 6.67
CA SER A 167 -33.60 -9.08 6.51
C SER A 167 -32.16 -8.60 6.77
N THR A 168 -31.53 -9.10 7.82
CA THR A 168 -30.10 -8.91 8.05
C THR A 168 -29.32 -9.76 7.04
N ALA A 169 -28.59 -9.07 6.15
CA ALA A 169 -27.60 -9.71 5.31
C ALA A 169 -26.47 -10.24 6.21
N SER A 170 -26.31 -11.56 6.28
CA SER A 170 -25.17 -12.20 6.92
C SER A 170 -23.92 -11.95 6.07
N VAL A 171 -23.00 -11.13 6.57
CA VAL A 171 -21.65 -11.03 6.01
C VAL A 171 -20.92 -12.32 6.36
N ASN A 172 -20.83 -13.25 5.41
CA ASN A 172 -19.91 -14.38 5.50
C ASN A 172 -18.49 -13.83 5.35
N VAL A 173 -17.87 -13.48 6.47
CA VAL A 173 -16.41 -13.36 6.53
C VAL A 173 -15.86 -14.76 6.36
N VAL A 174 -15.37 -15.08 5.17
CA VAL A 174 -14.57 -16.28 4.94
C VAL A 174 -13.32 -16.13 5.80
N SER A 175 -13.36 -16.73 6.97
CA SER A 175 -12.21 -16.99 7.83
C SER A 175 -11.22 -17.82 7.04
N SER A 176 -10.26 -17.17 6.37
CA SER A 176 -9.02 -17.83 6.01
C SER A 176 -8.24 -18.01 7.30
N SER A 177 -8.51 -19.10 8.01
CA SER A 177 -7.66 -19.52 9.12
C SER A 177 -6.25 -19.74 8.56
N LEU A 178 -5.34 -18.80 8.83
CA LEU A 178 -3.90 -19.00 8.63
C LEU A 178 -3.50 -20.18 9.52
N ARG A 179 -3.37 -21.36 8.91
CA ARG A 179 -2.90 -22.56 9.59
C ARG A 179 -1.38 -22.53 9.55
N TRP A 180 -0.76 -22.03 10.63
CA TRP A 180 0.69 -21.98 10.78
C TRP A 180 1.22 -23.38 11.03
N THR A 181 1.87 -23.99 10.03
CA THR A 181 2.51 -25.30 10.18
C THR A 181 3.97 -25.13 10.57
N ARG A 182 4.34 -25.68 11.71
CA ARG A 182 5.73 -25.77 12.18
C ARG A 182 6.45 -26.84 11.36
N SER A 183 7.37 -26.47 10.48
CA SER A 183 8.30 -27.43 9.88
C SER A 183 9.59 -27.44 10.70
N SER A 184 9.78 -28.46 11.54
CA SER A 184 11.08 -28.74 12.13
C SER A 184 11.96 -29.39 11.07
N LEU A 185 13.08 -28.77 10.73
CA LEU A 185 14.16 -29.45 10.02
C LEU A 185 14.86 -30.38 11.03
N SER A 186 14.75 -31.69 10.84
CA SER A 186 15.62 -32.66 11.49
C SER A 186 16.96 -32.65 10.77
N SER A 187 18.01 -32.32 11.52
CA SER A 187 19.42 -32.38 11.11
C SER A 187 19.87 -33.79 10.74
#